data_AF-A0A5N9HHM3-F1
#
_entry.id   AF-A0A5N9HHM3-F1
#
_cell.length_a   1.000
_cell.length_b   1.000
_cell.length_c   1.000
_cell.angle_alpha   90.00
_cell.angle_beta   90.00
_cell.angle_gamma   90.00
#
_symmetry.space_group_name_H-M   'P 1'
#
loop_
_entity.id
_entity.type
_entity.pdbx_description
1 polymer ?
#
loop_
_entity_poly.entity_id
_entity_poly.type
_entity_poly.pdbx_seq_one_letter_code
_entity_poly.pdbx_strand_id
1 'polypeptide(L)'
;IKNQDIQDNIVDIFIESEITRLFNLRNYWLAHANKQRTYEGPQSSFYRKTSALRIAEKILDILGPYAITNDEKWGLYDGAIELQHRGAIVGLHPGGTTDIQRVIMSRRIGIGREIKEQAGTLS
;
A
#
# COMPACT_ATOMS: atom_id res chain seq x y z
N ILE A 1 -10.47 -2.14 -24.40
CA ILE A 1 -11.52 -2.21 -23.36
C ILE A 1 -12.52 -1.08 -23.64
N LYS A 2 -13.80 -1.36 -23.87
CA LYS A 2 -14.84 -0.36 -24.19
C LYS A 2 -15.79 -0.03 -23.04
N ASN A 3 -15.61 -0.67 -21.88
CA ASN A 3 -16.39 -0.41 -20.68
C ASN A 3 -15.70 0.70 -19.86
N GLN A 4 -16.42 1.78 -19.55
CA GLN A 4 -15.88 2.94 -18.82
C GLN A 4 -15.47 2.56 -17.39
N ASP A 5 -16.28 1.79 -16.67
CA ASP A 5 -16.00 1.41 -15.28
C ASP A 5 -14.68 0.62 -15.17
N ILE A 6 -14.42 -0.25 -16.15
CA ILE A 6 -13.15 -0.99 -16.23
C ILE A 6 -11.98 -0.04 -16.49
N GLN A 7 -12.14 0.96 -17.36
CA GLN A 7 -11.10 1.94 -17.63
C GLN A 7 -10.79 2.78 -16.39
N ASP A 8 -11.82 3.24 -15.68
CA ASP A 8 -11.68 4.03 -14.45
C ASP A 8 -10.96 3.22 -13.37
N ASN A 9 -11.31 1.93 -13.21
CA ASN A 9 -10.60 1.05 -12.28
C ASN A 9 -9.12 0.85 -12.64
N ILE A 10 -8.79 0.74 -13.92
CA ILE A 10 -7.39 0.64 -14.37
C ILE A 10 -6.63 1.95 -14.08
N VAL A 11 -7.24 3.10 -14.33
CA VAL A 11 -6.66 4.41 -14.03
C VAL A 11 -6.40 4.56 -12.53
N ASP A 12 -7.35 4.14 -11.69
CA ASP A 12 -7.17 4.20 -10.24
C ASP A 12 -6.03 3.28 -9.76
N ILE A 13 -5.92 2.06 -10.30
CA ILE A 13 -4.79 1.15 -9.99
C ILE A 13 -3.45 1.81 -10.36
N PHE A 14 -3.40 2.50 -11.50
CA PHE A 14 -2.21 3.24 -11.91
C PHE A 14 -1.87 4.37 -10.94
N ILE A 15 -2.85 5.18 -10.53
CA ILE A 15 -2.67 6.27 -9.56
C ILE A 15 -2.14 5.72 -8.21
N GLU A 16 -2.73 4.64 -7.71
CA GLU A 16 -2.33 3.98 -6.47
C GLU A 16 -0.86 3.50 -6.52
N SER A 17 -0.47 2.95 -7.67
CA SER A 17 0.90 2.51 -7.95
C SER A 17 1.88 3.68 -8.00
N GLU A 18 1.51 4.77 -8.65
CA GLU A 18 2.35 5.97 -8.78
C GLU A 18 2.54 6.68 -7.43
N ILE A 19 1.52 6.77 -6.59
CA ILE A 19 1.69 7.33 -5.23
C ILE A 19 2.67 6.48 -4.41
N THR A 20 2.55 5.16 -4.50
CA THR A 20 3.48 4.24 -3.83
C THR A 20 4.91 4.43 -4.35
N ARG A 21 5.09 4.55 -5.68
CA ARG A 21 6.39 4.80 -6.33
C ARG A 21 7.01 6.12 -5.85
N LEU A 22 6.22 7.19 -5.79
CA LEU A 22 6.68 8.50 -5.34
C LEU A 22 7.06 8.51 -3.85
N PHE A 23 6.29 7.83 -2.99
CA PHE A 23 6.66 7.67 -1.58
C PHE A 23 7.97 6.90 -1.42
N ASN A 24 8.17 5.84 -2.19
CA ASN A 24 9.43 5.09 -2.17
C ASN A 24 10.61 5.94 -2.63
N LEU A 25 10.45 6.69 -3.72
CA LEU A 25 11.48 7.59 -4.25
C LEU A 25 11.87 8.68 -3.25
N ARG A 26 10.87 9.34 -2.64
CA ARG A 26 11.09 10.34 -1.57
C ARG A 26 11.86 9.73 -0.40
N ASN A 27 11.40 8.57 0.08
CA ASN A 27 11.99 7.94 1.26
C ASN A 27 13.42 7.46 1.00
N TYR A 28 13.69 6.95 -0.20
CA TYR A 28 15.03 6.60 -0.65
C TYR A 28 15.95 7.82 -0.66
N TRP A 29 15.51 8.93 -1.28
CA TRP A 29 16.29 10.16 -1.32
C TRP A 29 16.57 10.72 0.07
N LEU A 30 15.57 10.76 0.97
CA LEU A 30 15.74 11.23 2.35
C LEU A 30 16.80 10.42 3.11
N ALA A 31 16.78 9.09 2.93
CA ALA A 31 17.79 8.21 3.52
C ALA A 31 19.19 8.50 2.96
N HIS A 32 19.33 8.57 1.63
CA HIS A 32 20.62 8.75 0.98
C HIS A 32 21.22 10.16 1.21
N ALA A 33 20.39 11.18 1.37
CA ALA A 33 20.81 12.55 1.65
C ALA A 33 21.00 12.83 3.15
N ASN A 34 20.92 11.81 4.02
CA ASN A 34 20.96 11.94 5.48
C ASN A 34 20.01 13.03 6.02
N LYS A 35 18.85 13.18 5.39
CA LYS A 35 17.84 14.14 5.83
C LYS A 35 17.06 13.53 6.99
N GLN A 36 16.78 14.37 7.99
CA GLN A 36 15.96 13.98 9.12
C GLN A 36 14.57 13.56 8.60
N ARG A 37 14.15 12.37 9.00
CA ARG A 37 12.81 11.85 8.71
C ARG A 37 11.92 12.07 9.90
N THR A 38 10.63 12.18 9.61
CA THR A 38 9.54 12.25 10.57
C THR A 38 8.59 11.09 10.30
N TYR A 39 7.44 11.33 9.69
CA TYR A 39 6.36 10.37 9.49
C TYR A 39 6.42 9.62 8.14
N GLU A 40 7.41 9.89 7.28
CA GLU A 40 7.42 9.46 5.88
C GLU A 40 7.52 7.93 5.71
N GLY A 41 8.22 7.25 6.62
CA GLY A 41 8.30 5.78 6.66
C GLY A 41 6.94 5.15 7.01
N PRO A 42 6.35 5.49 8.17
CA PRO A 42 5.00 5.07 8.52
C PRO A 42 3.94 5.43 7.48
N GLN A 43 4.03 6.60 6.85
CA GLN A 43 3.12 7.00 5.77
C GLN A 43 3.24 6.08 4.56
N SER A 44 4.45 5.78 4.10
CA SER A 44 4.68 4.84 2.99
C SER A 44 4.14 3.44 3.34
N SER A 45 4.40 2.96 4.56
CA SER A 45 3.89 1.67 5.05
C SER A 45 2.36 1.63 5.09
N PHE A 46 1.72 2.65 5.68
CA PHE A 46 0.27 2.79 5.75
C PHE A 46 -0.36 2.83 4.36
N TYR A 47 0.19 3.65 3.47
CA TYR A 47 -0.33 3.80 2.12
C TYR A 47 -0.22 2.50 1.35
N ARG A 48 0.96 1.88 1.29
CA ARG A 48 1.17 0.59 0.61
C ARG A 48 0.18 -0.50 1.07
N LYS A 49 -0.09 -0.56 2.37
CA LYS A 49 -1.03 -1.53 2.95
C LYS A 49 -2.47 -1.27 2.49
N THR A 50 -2.90 -0.01 2.53
CA THR A 50 -4.28 0.36 2.18
C THR A 50 -4.50 0.37 0.66
N SER A 51 -3.51 0.79 -0.13
CA SER A 51 -3.57 0.75 -1.58
C SER A 51 -3.58 -0.67 -2.12
N ALA A 52 -2.81 -1.61 -1.53
CA ALA A 52 -2.86 -3.02 -1.91
C ALA A 52 -4.27 -3.61 -1.80
N LEU A 53 -5.03 -3.24 -0.75
CA LEU A 53 -6.41 -3.68 -0.57
C LEU A 53 -7.34 -3.06 -1.63
N ARG A 54 -7.25 -1.74 -1.86
CA ARG A 54 -8.04 -1.06 -2.91
C ARG A 54 -7.75 -1.61 -4.30
N ILE A 55 -6.49 -1.91 -4.59
CA ILE A 55 -6.09 -2.54 -5.87
C ILE A 55 -6.71 -3.94 -5.96
N ALA A 56 -6.70 -4.73 -4.89
CA ALA A 56 -7.33 -6.06 -4.89
C ALA A 56 -8.83 -5.98 -5.18
N GLU A 57 -9.54 -5.04 -4.54
CA GLU A 57 -10.97 -4.77 -4.78
C GLU A 57 -11.23 -4.38 -6.24
N LYS A 58 -10.43 -3.47 -6.81
CA LYS A 58 -10.56 -3.05 -8.22
C LYS A 58 -10.27 -4.17 -9.20
N ILE A 59 -9.30 -5.03 -8.89
CA ILE A 59 -9.00 -6.22 -9.70
C ILE A 59 -10.18 -7.20 -9.65
N LEU A 60 -10.80 -7.38 -8.48
CA LEU A 60 -12.02 -8.16 -8.33
C LEU A 60 -13.18 -7.56 -9.15
N ASP A 61 -13.35 -6.25 -9.20
CA ASP A 61 -14.36 -5.59 -10.03
C ASP A 61 -14.11 -5.78 -11.53
N ILE A 62 -12.84 -5.79 -11.96
CA ILE A 62 -12.46 -5.96 -13.37
C ILE A 62 -12.62 -7.43 -13.83
N LEU A 63 -12.16 -8.38 -13.01
CA LEU A 63 -12.05 -9.79 -13.39
C LEU A 63 -13.19 -10.65 -12.84
N GLY A 64 -14.00 -10.11 -11.92
CA GLY A 64 -15.02 -10.88 -11.22
C GLY A 64 -14.40 -12.07 -10.44
N PRO A 65 -15.13 -13.19 -10.33
CA PRO A 65 -14.68 -14.36 -9.56
C PRO A 65 -13.32 -14.93 -9.97
N TYR A 66 -12.85 -14.65 -11.19
CA TYR A 66 -11.53 -15.07 -11.66
C TYR A 66 -10.37 -14.45 -10.86
N ALA A 67 -10.58 -13.34 -10.15
CA ALA A 67 -9.57 -12.72 -9.31
C ALA A 67 -9.25 -13.50 -8.03
N ILE A 68 -10.15 -14.39 -7.59
CA ILE A 68 -10.10 -15.05 -6.28
C ILE A 68 -10.10 -16.58 -6.38
N THR A 69 -9.79 -17.12 -7.55
CA THR A 69 -9.68 -18.57 -7.78
C THR A 69 -8.27 -18.95 -8.24
N ASN A 70 -7.79 -20.08 -7.75
CA ASN A 70 -6.55 -20.73 -8.18
C ASN A 70 -6.82 -22.07 -8.90
N ASP A 71 -8.06 -22.26 -9.36
CA ASP A 71 -8.47 -23.43 -10.14
C ASP A 71 -7.60 -23.62 -11.40
N GLU A 72 -7.28 -24.86 -11.77
CA GLU A 72 -6.38 -25.15 -12.90
C GLU A 72 -6.92 -24.66 -14.25
N LYS A 73 -8.26 -24.66 -14.41
CA LYS A 73 -8.92 -24.27 -15.66
C LYS A 73 -9.26 -22.80 -15.70
N TRP A 74 -9.68 -22.24 -14.56
CA TRP A 74 -10.23 -20.88 -14.48
C TRP A 74 -9.30 -19.88 -13.81
N GLY A 75 -8.27 -20.34 -13.11
CA GLY A 75 -7.26 -19.50 -12.48
C GLY A 75 -6.50 -18.68 -13.52
N LEU A 76 -6.19 -17.44 -13.15
CA LEU A 76 -5.42 -16.53 -14.00
C LEU A 76 -3.96 -16.51 -13.57
N TYR A 77 -3.06 -16.45 -14.55
CA TYR A 77 -1.62 -16.28 -14.34
C TYR A 77 -1.03 -17.26 -13.31
N ASP A 78 -1.36 -18.55 -13.43
CA ASP A 78 -0.87 -19.59 -12.52
C ASP A 78 -1.18 -19.29 -11.04
N GLY A 79 -2.36 -18.74 -10.77
CA GLY A 79 -2.83 -18.38 -9.42
C GLY A 79 -2.22 -17.10 -8.85
N ALA A 80 -1.38 -16.36 -9.61
CA ALA A 80 -0.73 -15.15 -9.11
C ALA A 80 -1.71 -14.06 -8.68
N ILE A 81 -2.87 -13.95 -9.36
CA ILE A 81 -3.89 -12.94 -9.03
C ILE A 81 -4.59 -13.26 -7.71
N GLU A 82 -4.99 -14.51 -7.49
CA GLU A 82 -5.54 -14.97 -6.21
C GLU A 82 -4.52 -14.73 -5.08
N LEU A 83 -3.28 -15.13 -5.32
CA LEU A 83 -2.21 -15.00 -4.33
C LEU A 83 -1.98 -13.53 -3.96
N GLN A 84 -1.99 -12.62 -4.93
CA GLN A 84 -1.88 -11.18 -4.70
C GLN A 84 -3.10 -10.66 -3.92
N HIS A 85 -4.31 -11.09 -4.24
CA HIS A 85 -5.53 -10.69 -3.55
C HIS A 85 -5.52 -11.11 -2.06
N ARG A 86 -5.16 -12.37 -1.77
CA ARG A 86 -4.98 -12.86 -0.39
C ARG A 86 -3.81 -12.17 0.31
N GLY A 87 -2.72 -11.93 -0.42
CA GLY A 87 -1.56 -11.20 0.07
C GLY A 87 -1.89 -9.77 0.50
N ALA A 88 -2.80 -9.09 -0.18
CA ALA A 88 -3.26 -7.74 0.20
C ALA A 88 -3.93 -7.72 1.59
N ILE A 89 -4.73 -8.74 1.91
CA ILE A 89 -5.39 -8.89 3.22
C ILE A 89 -4.36 -9.17 4.31
N VAL A 90 -3.49 -10.16 4.09
CA VAL A 90 -2.46 -10.55 5.06
C VAL A 90 -1.47 -9.40 5.31
N GLY A 91 -1.12 -8.66 4.25
CA GLY A 91 -0.17 -7.56 4.26
C GLY A 91 -0.51 -6.40 5.21
N LEU A 92 -1.76 -6.31 5.70
CA LEU A 92 -2.19 -5.29 6.65
C LEU A 92 -1.44 -5.35 7.98
N HIS A 93 -1.01 -6.54 8.44
CA HIS A 93 -0.53 -6.74 9.81
C HIS A 93 1.01 -6.63 10.00
N PRO A 94 1.86 -7.25 9.15
CA PRO A 94 3.29 -7.28 9.39
C PRO A 94 3.94 -5.90 9.42
N GLY A 95 4.93 -5.70 10.30
CA GLY A 95 5.61 -4.39 10.46
C GLY A 95 4.75 -3.31 11.11
N GLY A 96 3.66 -3.70 11.80
CA GLY A 96 2.68 -2.83 12.45
C GLY A 96 1.41 -2.67 11.61
N THR A 97 0.26 -2.81 12.26
CA THR A 97 -1.06 -2.63 11.63
C THR A 97 -1.26 -1.20 11.13
N THR A 98 -2.27 -0.98 10.28
CA THR A 98 -2.59 0.35 9.75
C THR A 98 -2.92 1.35 10.88
N ASP A 99 -3.54 0.92 11.97
CA ASP A 99 -3.77 1.74 13.18
C ASP A 99 -2.46 2.15 13.86
N ILE A 100 -1.51 1.21 14.00
CA ILE A 100 -0.19 1.51 14.56
C ILE A 100 0.55 2.53 13.70
N GLN A 101 0.50 2.39 12.36
CA GLN A 101 1.12 3.40 11.48
C GLN A 101 0.48 4.78 11.68
N ARG A 102 -0.86 4.86 11.78
CA ARG A 102 -1.57 6.12 12.09
C ARG A 102 -1.12 6.73 13.42
N VAL A 103 -1.02 5.91 14.47
CA VAL A 103 -0.55 6.37 15.78
C VAL A 103 0.88 6.91 15.73
N ILE A 104 1.80 6.21 15.03
CA ILE A 104 3.18 6.68 14.86
C ILE A 104 3.20 8.01 14.09
N MET A 105 2.44 8.13 12.99
CA MET A 105 2.34 9.38 12.24
C MET A 105 1.85 10.52 13.15
N SER A 106 0.75 10.32 13.89
CA SER A 106 0.19 11.32 14.82
C SER A 106 1.22 11.81 15.83
N ARG A 107 1.95 10.89 16.48
CA ARG A 107 2.99 11.25 17.46
C ARG A 107 4.16 12.00 16.83
N ARG A 108 4.51 11.67 15.59
CA ARG A 108 5.57 12.34 14.81
C ARG A 108 5.13 13.64 14.14
N ILE A 109 3.86 14.03 14.24
CA ILE A 109 3.38 15.38 13.91
C ILE A 109 2.99 16.19 15.14
N GLY A 110 3.15 15.63 16.35
CA GLY A 110 2.93 16.32 17.63
C GLY A 110 1.51 16.19 18.19
N ILE A 111 0.72 15.23 17.72
CA ILE A 111 -0.62 14.97 18.24
C ILE A 111 -0.57 13.90 19.32
N GLY A 112 -1.13 14.20 20.50
CA GLY A 112 -1.38 13.24 21.59
C GLY A 112 -0.22 13.00 22.56
N ARG A 113 0.89 13.74 22.47
CA ARG A 113 1.99 13.75 23.44
C ARG A 113 2.57 15.15 23.61
N GLU A 114 3.12 15.44 24.79
CA GLU A 114 3.81 16.71 25.08
C GLU A 114 5.11 16.86 24.26
N ILE A 115 5.86 15.77 24.10
CA ILE A 115 7.08 15.73 23.29
C ILE A 115 6.83 14.96 21.99
N LYS A 116 7.18 15.58 20.87
CA LYS A 116 7.11 15.00 19.53
C LYS A 116 8.07 13.82 19.38
N GLU A 117 7.54 12.66 18.98
CA GLU A 117 8.34 11.46 18.74
C GLU A 117 9.27 11.66 17.53
N GLN A 118 10.53 11.21 17.64
CA GLN A 118 11.51 11.29 16.56
C GLN A 118 11.57 9.99 15.77
N ALA A 119 11.91 10.06 14.48
CA ALA A 119 12.19 8.86 13.71
C ALA A 119 13.55 8.26 14.11
N GLY A 120 13.68 6.94 14.00
CA GLY A 120 14.96 6.26 14.16
C GLY A 120 15.98 6.65 13.10
N THR A 121 17.25 6.62 13.46
CA THR A 121 18.39 6.77 12.56
C THR A 121 18.67 5.46 11.85
N LEU A 122 19.03 5.51 10.56
CA LEU A 122 19.63 4.36 9.90
C LEU A 122 21.08 4.27 10.38
N SER A 123 21.47 3.12 10.91
CA SER A 123 22.84 2.79 11.30
C SER A 123 23.70 2.50 10.09
#